data_AF-A0A6N8YX46-F1
#
_entry.id   AF-A0A6N8YX46-F1
#
_cell.length_a   1.000
_cell.length_b   1.000
_cell.length_c   1.000
_cell.angle_alpha   90.00
_cell.angle_beta   90.00
_cell.angle_gamma   90.00
#
_symmetry.space_group_name_H-M   'P 1'
#
loop_
_entity.id
_entity.type
_entity.pdbx_description
1 polymer ?
#
loop_
_entity_poly.entity_id
_entity_poly.type
_entity_poly.pdbx_seq_one_letter_code
_entity_poly.pdbx_strand_id
1 'polypeptide(L)'
;MAELTEQQKAELRALAEMSDDEIDLSDIPERDIDWSTARRGFRFSPVKQEVTLTLDEDIIDWFEKNEPDKKTRHEVINEVLVEYIRDRKFPNQKKSKETPRPD
;
A
#
# COMPACT_ATOMS: atom_id res chain seq x y z
N MET A 1 8.55 9.84 -35.41
CA MET A 1 7.52 10.57 -34.65
C MET A 1 6.49 10.98 -35.68
N ALA A 2 5.24 10.51 -35.58
CA ALA A 2 4.20 10.88 -36.54
C ALA A 2 3.77 12.33 -36.28
N GLU A 3 3.68 13.13 -37.34
CA GLU A 3 3.24 14.52 -37.25
C GLU A 3 1.71 14.57 -37.14
N LEU A 4 1.20 15.40 -36.22
CA LEU A 4 -0.24 15.61 -36.05
C LEU A 4 -0.85 16.20 -37.31
N THR A 5 -2.01 15.68 -37.73
CA THR A 5 -2.76 16.26 -38.85
C THR A 5 -3.30 17.64 -38.48
N GLU A 6 -3.59 18.47 -39.48
CA GLU A 6 -4.12 19.82 -39.25
C GLU A 6 -5.47 19.81 -38.52
N GLN A 7 -6.26 18.76 -38.70
CA GLN A 7 -7.52 18.55 -37.96
C GLN A 7 -7.24 18.29 -36.47
N GLN A 8 -6.30 17.42 -36.14
CA GLN A 8 -5.92 17.16 -34.73
C GLN A 8 -5.36 18.40 -34.04
N LYS A 9 -4.61 19.23 -34.78
CA LYS A 9 -4.13 20.52 -34.25
C LYS A 9 -5.27 21.50 -34.00
N ALA A 10 -6.29 21.52 -34.85
CA ALA A 10 -7.47 22.36 -34.66
C ALA A 10 -8.30 21.90 -33.44
N GLU A 11 -8.49 20.61 -33.27
CA GLU A 11 -9.18 20.03 -32.11
C GLU A 11 -8.45 20.34 -30.79
N LEU A 12 -7.12 20.20 -30.76
CA LEU A 12 -6.33 20.54 -29.57
C LEU A 12 -6.40 22.03 -29.20
N ARG A 13 -6.48 22.93 -30.20
CA ARG A 13 -6.67 24.36 -29.93
C ARG A 13 -8.05 24.63 -29.34
N ALA A 14 -9.09 24.02 -29.90
CA ALA A 14 -10.46 24.15 -29.38
C ALA A 14 -10.56 23.64 -27.93
N LEU A 15 -9.92 22.50 -27.61
CA LEU A 15 -9.87 21.97 -26.25
C LEU A 15 -9.08 22.85 -25.28
N ALA A 16 -8.04 23.55 -25.74
CA ALA A 16 -7.25 24.45 -24.92
C ALA A 16 -7.95 25.80 -24.64
N GLU A 17 -8.89 26.19 -25.50
CA GLU A 17 -9.71 27.41 -25.36
C GLU A 17 -11.00 27.17 -24.57
N MET A 18 -11.41 25.90 -24.40
CA MET A 18 -12.57 25.49 -23.61
C MET A 18 -12.32 25.69 -22.11
N SER A 19 -13.35 26.12 -21.38
CA SER A 19 -13.24 26.30 -19.92
C SER A 19 -13.45 25.00 -19.16
N ASP A 20 -12.81 24.86 -17.99
CA ASP A 20 -12.89 23.64 -17.17
C ASP A 20 -14.34 23.32 -16.74
N ASP A 21 -15.18 24.33 -16.55
CA ASP A 21 -16.60 24.18 -16.17
C ASP A 21 -17.47 23.54 -17.28
N GLU A 22 -17.00 23.56 -18.53
CA GLU A 22 -17.71 22.95 -19.67
C GLU A 22 -17.33 21.48 -19.87
N ILE A 23 -16.37 20.95 -19.11
CA ILE A 23 -15.92 19.56 -19.19
C ILE A 23 -16.97 18.66 -18.53
N ASP A 24 -17.51 17.72 -19.30
CA ASP A 24 -18.43 16.70 -18.80
C ASP A 24 -17.67 15.67 -17.95
N LEU A 25 -17.99 15.61 -16.65
CA LEU A 25 -17.44 14.69 -15.65
C LEU A 25 -18.48 13.65 -15.18
N SER A 26 -19.56 13.45 -15.93
CA SER A 26 -20.67 12.58 -15.53
C SER A 26 -20.28 11.10 -15.41
N ASP A 27 -19.27 10.65 -16.14
CA ASP A 27 -18.75 9.29 -16.09
C ASP A 27 -17.73 9.06 -14.97
N ILE A 28 -16.90 10.08 -14.69
CA ILE A 28 -15.86 10.05 -13.65
C ILE A 28 -15.96 11.34 -12.84
N PRO A 29 -16.68 11.34 -11.70
CA PRO A 29 -16.81 12.53 -10.89
C PRO A 29 -15.45 12.96 -10.35
N GLU A 30 -15.24 14.28 -10.26
CA GLU A 30 -14.07 14.84 -9.60
C GLU A 30 -14.03 14.38 -8.14
N ARG A 31 -12.82 14.03 -7.68
CA ARG A 31 -12.60 13.49 -6.35
C ARG A 31 -11.99 14.57 -5.47
N ASP A 32 -12.75 15.04 -4.47
CA ASP A 32 -12.28 15.91 -3.38
C ASP A 32 -11.35 15.17 -2.39
N ILE A 33 -10.37 14.43 -2.90
CA ILE A 33 -9.37 13.75 -2.07
C ILE A 33 -8.17 14.67 -1.97
N ASP A 34 -7.75 14.98 -0.74
CA ASP A 34 -6.50 15.68 -0.51
C ASP A 34 -5.31 14.81 -0.90
N TRP A 35 -4.80 15.03 -2.12
CA TRP A 35 -3.63 14.34 -2.66
C TRP A 35 -2.31 14.86 -2.09
N SER A 36 -2.31 15.85 -1.18
CA SER A 36 -1.10 16.42 -0.59
C SER A 36 -0.21 15.37 0.10
N THR A 37 -0.81 14.29 0.60
CA THR A 37 -0.12 13.19 1.28
C THR A 37 0.21 12.00 0.37
N ALA A 38 -0.24 12.03 -0.88
CA ALA A 38 -0.10 10.91 -1.81
C ALA A 38 1.34 10.82 -2.33
N ARG A 39 2.10 9.82 -1.87
CA ARG A 39 3.46 9.54 -2.35
C ARG A 39 3.46 8.41 -3.38
N ARG A 40 3.66 8.75 -4.66
CA ARG A 40 3.80 7.75 -5.74
C ARG A 40 5.16 7.05 -5.62
N GLY A 41 5.16 5.71 -5.56
CA GLY A 41 6.38 4.90 -5.50
C GLY A 41 6.96 4.66 -4.09
N PHE A 42 6.25 5.02 -3.02
CA PHE A 42 6.74 4.79 -1.66
C PHE A 42 6.58 3.31 -1.27
N ARG A 43 7.71 2.59 -1.15
CA ARG A 43 7.74 1.27 -0.51
C ARG A 43 7.80 1.52 1.00
N PHE A 44 6.69 1.30 1.70
CA PHE A 44 6.69 1.40 3.17
C PHE A 44 7.59 0.29 3.73
N SER A 45 8.78 0.66 4.15
CA SER A 45 9.65 -0.18 4.98
C SER A 45 9.60 0.36 6.40
N PRO A 46 9.27 -0.47 7.41
CA PRO A 46 9.42 -0.07 8.80
C PRO A 46 10.87 0.35 9.06
N VAL A 47 11.07 1.48 9.72
CA VAL A 47 12.40 1.86 10.20
C VAL A 47 12.79 0.87 11.30
N LYS A 48 13.74 -0.01 11.01
CA LYS A 48 14.28 -0.96 11.99
C LYS A 48 15.20 -0.19 12.94
N GLN A 49 14.96 -0.27 14.24
CA GLN A 49 15.84 0.28 15.26
C GLN A 49 16.63 -0.85 15.91
N GLU A 50 17.95 -0.69 16.01
CA GLU A 50 18.81 -1.63 16.73
C GLU A 50 18.64 -1.44 18.24
N VAL A 51 18.28 -2.51 18.93
CA VAL A 51 18.09 -2.54 20.38
C VAL A 51 18.81 -3.74 20.97
N THR A 52 19.49 -3.54 22.10
CA THR A 52 20.10 -4.64 22.86
C THR A 52 19.05 -5.25 23.77
N LEU A 53 18.59 -6.45 23.44
CA LEU A 53 17.62 -7.22 24.23
C LEU A 53 18.23 -8.54 24.68
N THR A 54 17.97 -8.94 25.93
CA THR A 54 18.28 -10.28 26.44
C THR A 54 17.19 -11.26 26.01
N LEU A 55 17.58 -12.32 25.29
CA LEU A 55 16.71 -13.42 24.90
C LEU A 55 17.18 -14.70 25.59
N ASP A 56 16.26 -15.61 25.86
CA ASP A 56 16.59 -16.94 26.40
C ASP A 56 17.40 -17.75 25.38
N GLU A 57 18.31 -18.57 25.89
CA GLU A 57 19.17 -19.44 25.06
C GLU A 57 18.34 -20.39 24.18
N ASP A 58 17.30 -21.00 24.75
CA ASP A 58 16.41 -21.92 24.01
C ASP A 58 15.72 -21.25 22.81
N ILE A 59 15.41 -19.95 22.93
CA ILE A 59 14.78 -19.18 21.85
C ILE A 59 15.78 -18.95 20.73
N ILE A 60 17.02 -18.59 21.08
CA ILE A 60 18.11 -18.38 20.11
C ILE A 60 18.35 -19.68 19.34
N ASP A 61 18.53 -20.78 20.05
CA ASP A 61 18.74 -22.12 19.49
C ASP A 61 17.62 -22.54 18.55
N TRP A 62 16.37 -22.22 18.91
CA TRP A 62 15.22 -22.54 18.07
C TRP A 62 15.25 -21.75 16.76
N PHE A 63 15.53 -20.45 16.80
CA PHE A 63 15.59 -19.64 15.58
C PHE A 63 16.77 -20.01 14.68
N GLU A 64 17.91 -20.41 15.24
CA GLU A 64 19.06 -20.89 14.45
C GLU A 64 18.75 -22.19 13.71
N LYS A 65 17.97 -23.10 14.31
CA LYS A 65 17.56 -24.35 13.67
C LYS A 65 16.46 -24.16 12.62
N ASN A 66 15.65 -23.12 12.76
CA ASN A 66 14.48 -22.85 11.90
C ASN A 66 14.70 -21.67 10.93
N GLU A 67 15.93 -21.19 10.80
CA GLU A 67 16.28 -20.07 9.93
C GLU A 67 16.08 -20.44 8.44
N PRO A 68 15.25 -19.71 7.68
CA PRO A 68 15.16 -19.90 6.23
C PRO A 68 16.46 -19.40 5.57
N ASP A 69 16.94 -20.07 4.51
CA ASP A 69 18.21 -19.77 3.81
C ASP A 69 18.44 -18.31 3.36
N LYS A 70 17.40 -17.46 3.42
CA LYS A 70 17.40 -16.08 2.92
C LYS A 70 17.14 -15.01 3.99
N LYS A 71 16.85 -15.39 5.23
CA LYS A 71 16.54 -14.45 6.31
C LYS A 71 17.56 -14.59 7.42
N THR A 72 17.87 -13.47 8.06
CA THR A 72 18.69 -13.45 9.28
C THR A 72 17.84 -13.67 10.53
N ARG A 73 18.48 -14.09 11.63
CA ARG A 73 17.84 -14.44 12.89
C ARG A 73 17.00 -13.28 13.42
N HIS A 74 17.55 -12.08 13.34
CA HIS A 74 16.88 -10.84 13.71
C HIS A 74 15.62 -10.56 12.87
N GLU A 75 15.61 -10.95 11.59
CA GLU A 75 14.45 -10.76 10.72
C GLU A 75 13.32 -11.73 11.05
N VAL A 76 13.65 -12.99 11.33
CA VAL A 76 12.65 -13.99 11.74
C VAL A 76 12.05 -13.62 13.10
N ILE A 77 12.88 -13.21 14.07
CA ILE A 77 12.42 -12.73 15.38
C ILE A 77 11.48 -11.52 15.20
N ASN A 78 11.87 -10.53 14.40
CA ASN A 78 11.06 -9.34 14.18
C ASN A 78 9.71 -9.67 13.50
N GLU A 79 9.68 -10.63 12.57
CA GLU A 79 8.45 -11.09 11.92
C GLU A 79 7.46 -11.69 12.91
N VAL A 80 7.94 -12.58 13.80
CA VAL A 80 7.11 -13.17 14.87
C VAL A 80 6.57 -12.10 15.81
N LEU A 81 7.39 -11.12 16.20
CA LEU A 81 6.96 -10.02 17.05
C LEU A 81 5.90 -9.14 16.38
N VAL A 82 6.06 -8.86 15.09
CA VAL A 82 5.07 -8.09 14.31
C VAL A 82 3.74 -8.84 14.24
N GLU A 83 3.78 -10.16 14.02
CA GLU A 83 2.57 -10.99 14.02
C GLU A 83 1.86 -10.97 15.37
N TYR A 84 2.61 -11.14 16.47
CA TYR A 84 2.07 -11.08 17.83
C TYR A 84 1.43 -9.72 18.14
N ILE A 85 2.07 -8.62 17.74
CA ILE A 85 1.52 -7.26 17.92
C ILE A 85 0.25 -7.09 17.07
N ARG A 86 0.24 -7.60 15.84
CA ARG A 86 -0.92 -7.50 14.93
C ARG A 86 -2.13 -8.20 15.51
N ASP A 87 -1.95 -9.42 16.02
CA ASP A 87 -3.03 -10.20 16.63
C ASP A 87 -3.62 -9.49 17.86
N ARG A 88 -2.77 -8.91 18.71
CA ARG A 88 -3.21 -8.15 19.89
C ARG A 88 -3.84 -6.80 19.56
N LYS A 89 -3.32 -6.06 18.57
CA LYS A 89 -3.84 -4.72 18.24
C LYS A 89 -5.13 -4.77 17.42
N PHE A 90 -5.37 -5.84 16.67
CA PHE A 90 -6.53 -5.97 15.78
C PHE A 90 -7.25 -7.33 15.90
N PRO A 91 -7.80 -7.68 17.08
CA PRO A 91 -8.40 -9.00 17.30
C PRO A 91 -9.67 -9.27 16.48
N ASN A 92 -10.26 -8.27 15.81
CA ASN A 92 -11.67 -8.33 15.37
C ASN A 92 -11.95 -8.14 13.86
N GLN A 93 -10.96 -8.30 12.97
CA GLN A 93 -11.21 -8.20 11.50
C GLN A 93 -11.61 -9.54 10.83
N LYS A 94 -11.59 -10.67 11.55
CA LYS A 94 -11.93 -11.99 10.96
C LYS A 94 -13.43 -12.39 11.07
N LYS A 95 -14.32 -11.53 11.59
CA LYS A 95 -15.76 -11.85 11.78
C LYS A 95 -16.70 -10.85 11.11
N SER A 96 -16.57 -10.58 9.82
CA SER A 96 -17.64 -9.87 9.10
C SER A 96 -17.61 -10.07 7.59
N LYS A 97 -17.76 -11.30 7.09
CA LYS A 97 -18.35 -11.57 5.75
C LYS A 97 -19.02 -12.95 5.73
N GLU A 98 -20.12 -13.07 6.46
CA GLU A 98 -21.15 -14.05 6.14
C GLU A 98 -22.50 -13.36 6.40
N THR A 99 -22.92 -12.54 5.44
CA THR A 99 -24.32 -12.11 5.34
C THR A 99 -25.04 -13.16 4.50
N PRO A 100 -26.06 -13.86 5.04
CA PRO A 100 -26.85 -14.78 4.25
C PRO A 100 -27.65 -13.98 3.21
N ARG A 101 -27.60 -14.47 1.97
CA ARG A 101 -28.37 -13.97 0.83
C ARG A 101 -29.86 -14.13 1.16
N PRO A 102 -30.68 -13.07 1.17
CA PRO A 102 -32.12 -13.24 1.24
C PRO A 102 -32.65 -13.78 -0.10
N ASP A 103 -33.65 -14.64 0.00
CA ASP A 103 -34.39 -15.27 -1.12
C ASP A 103 -35.08 -14.24 -2.03
#